data_AF-A0A2D5WK06-F1
#
_entry.id   AF-A0A2D5WK06-F1
#
_cell.length_a   1.000
_cell.length_b   1.000
_cell.length_c   1.000
_cell.angle_alpha   90.00
_cell.angle_beta   90.00
_cell.angle_gamma   90.00
#
_symmetry.space_group_name_H-M   'P 1'
#
loop_
_entity.id
_entity.type
_entity.pdbx_description
1 polymer ?
#
loop_
_entity_poly.entity_id
_entity_poly.type
_entity_poly.pdbx_seq_one_letter_code
_entity_poly.pdbx_strand_id
1 'polypeptide(L)'
;MQKIFSQLNNSIFYSFNDKKVYYLLLIMEKSKLIWLNGEFVNWEDAKVSVMSHTLHYGTGVFEGIRARNCKNGTSIFRLNDHVDRLYNSASAYNLDIPYDKDVITQAIKDSVHLNELTSAYIRPLVFFGEGEMGLLPNNVPVNVSVAAWSWGAYLGDEAGNNGVKVCISKWKRISPESFIPTAKGVGGYMNSTLAKIDAVNNGYDDAIMFGDGDVVAEGSGQNLFLIKNSKITTPPIETGALGGITRRTAIEIASNLGYETIEQNISKEDLLNADELFFTGTATEVIGVVSVDGENIGTGSPGIITNAIRKNYLEIVNGNDPISENYLTLVK
;
A
#
# COMPACT_ATOMS: atom_id res chain seq x y z
N MET A 1 -6.71 12.70 -28.01
CA MET A 1 -7.62 11.68 -28.58
C MET A 1 -6.96 10.32 -28.39
N GLN A 2 -7.52 9.45 -27.52
CA GLN A 2 -6.95 8.12 -27.23
C GLN A 2 -6.91 7.29 -28.52
N LYS A 3 -5.77 6.66 -28.83
CA LYS A 3 -5.66 5.66 -29.89
C LYS A 3 -5.27 4.32 -29.28
N ILE A 4 -6.15 3.32 -29.44
CA ILE A 4 -5.86 1.92 -29.15
C ILE A 4 -4.91 1.43 -30.24
N PHE A 5 -3.74 0.91 -29.86
CA PHE A 5 -2.70 0.53 -30.84
C PHE A 5 -2.54 -0.98 -31.06
N SER A 6 -2.96 -1.85 -30.13
CA SER A 6 -3.11 -3.29 -30.36
C SER A 6 -3.78 -4.00 -29.17
N GLN A 7 -4.31 -5.20 -29.43
CA GLN A 7 -4.74 -6.19 -28.44
C GLN A 7 -3.91 -7.46 -28.69
N LEU A 8 -3.02 -7.80 -27.76
CA LEU A 8 -2.29 -9.08 -27.74
C LEU A 8 -2.32 -9.58 -26.29
N ASN A 9 -2.72 -10.85 -26.09
CA ASN A 9 -2.77 -11.51 -24.78
C ASN A 9 -3.42 -10.64 -23.67
N ASN A 10 -4.68 -10.27 -23.84
CA ASN A 10 -5.47 -9.50 -22.86
C ASN A 10 -4.88 -8.14 -22.43
N SER A 11 -3.92 -7.59 -23.17
CA SER A 11 -3.34 -6.28 -22.89
C SER A 11 -3.99 -5.18 -23.75
N ILE A 12 -4.45 -4.09 -23.11
CA ILE A 12 -4.89 -2.86 -23.78
C ILE A 12 -3.79 -1.80 -23.58
N PHE A 13 -3.22 -1.32 -24.69
CA PHE A 13 -2.15 -0.32 -24.68
C PHE A 13 -2.71 1.08 -24.94
N TYR A 14 -2.40 2.03 -24.04
CA TYR A 14 -2.69 3.45 -24.25
C TYR A 14 -1.40 4.24 -24.52
N SER A 15 -1.46 5.17 -25.47
CA SER A 15 -0.41 6.18 -25.68
C SER A 15 -0.89 7.53 -25.15
N PHE A 16 -0.08 8.16 -24.30
CA PHE A 16 -0.19 9.57 -23.93
C PHE A 16 1.13 10.26 -24.30
N ASN A 17 1.06 11.26 -25.20
CA ASN A 17 2.16 12.15 -25.58
C ASN A 17 3.49 11.46 -25.97
N ASP A 18 3.43 10.45 -26.84
CA ASP A 18 4.61 9.78 -27.43
C ASP A 18 5.61 9.13 -26.44
N LYS A 19 5.27 9.08 -25.15
CA LYS A 19 5.96 8.27 -24.15
C LYS A 19 5.23 6.94 -24.01
N LYS A 20 5.95 5.83 -24.21
CA LYS A 20 5.48 4.50 -23.82
C LYS A 20 5.39 4.46 -22.29
N VAL A 21 4.27 4.87 -21.73
CA VAL A 21 3.98 4.69 -20.31
C VAL A 21 3.44 3.27 -20.14
N TYR A 22 4.12 2.46 -19.34
CA TYR A 22 3.80 1.06 -19.09
C TYR A 22 2.49 0.93 -18.28
N TYR A 23 1.34 1.13 -18.92
CA TYR A 23 0.02 0.90 -18.32
C TYR A 23 -0.37 -0.59 -18.23
N LEU A 24 0.58 -1.51 -18.45
CA LEU A 24 0.31 -2.92 -18.66
C LEU A 24 -0.10 -3.72 -17.40
N LEU A 25 -0.10 -3.13 -16.20
CA LEU A 25 -0.06 -3.92 -14.95
C LEU A 25 -1.19 -3.65 -13.95
N LEU A 26 -2.23 -2.88 -14.30
CA LEU A 26 -3.28 -2.49 -13.34
C LEU A 26 -4.71 -2.92 -13.70
N ILE A 27 -4.92 -3.63 -14.82
CA ILE A 27 -6.23 -4.26 -15.04
C ILE A 27 -6.33 -5.46 -14.10
N MET A 28 -7.09 -5.28 -13.03
CA MET A 28 -7.40 -6.33 -12.07
C MET A 28 -8.15 -7.46 -12.79
N GLU A 29 -7.54 -8.65 -12.84
CA GLU A 29 -8.22 -9.87 -13.23
C GLU A 29 -9.18 -10.27 -12.10
N LYS A 30 -10.47 -10.35 -12.41
CA LYS A 30 -11.49 -10.73 -11.43
C LYS A 30 -11.29 -12.18 -11.00
N SER A 31 -11.35 -12.44 -9.70
CA SER A 31 -11.44 -13.79 -9.18
C SER A 31 -12.88 -14.31 -9.20
N LYS A 32 -13.11 -15.56 -8.79
CA LYS A 32 -14.43 -16.20 -8.84
C LYS A 32 -15.35 -15.69 -7.74
N LEU A 33 -14.83 -15.56 -6.52
CA LEU A 33 -15.59 -15.30 -5.30
C LEU A 33 -15.06 -14.09 -4.53
N ILE A 34 -15.97 -13.40 -3.85
CA ILE A 34 -15.69 -12.36 -2.85
C ILE A 34 -16.42 -12.75 -1.56
N TRP A 35 -15.75 -12.65 -0.42
CA TRP A 35 -16.43 -12.74 0.87
C TRP A 35 -17.12 -11.41 1.16
N LEU A 36 -18.42 -11.43 1.43
CA LEU A 36 -19.23 -10.26 1.75
C LEU A 36 -20.19 -10.62 2.90
N ASN A 37 -20.03 -9.94 4.03
CA ASN A 37 -20.90 -10.08 5.21
C ASN A 37 -21.15 -11.53 5.66
N GLY A 38 -20.11 -12.35 5.75
CA GLY A 38 -20.21 -13.72 6.26
C GLY A 38 -20.31 -14.80 5.18
N GLU A 39 -20.57 -14.43 3.92
CA GLU A 39 -20.81 -15.38 2.84
C GLU A 39 -19.88 -15.15 1.65
N PHE A 40 -19.50 -16.23 0.96
CA PHE A 40 -18.83 -16.13 -0.34
C PHE A 40 -19.87 -16.03 -1.44
N VAL A 41 -19.86 -14.92 -2.18
CA VAL A 41 -20.70 -14.69 -3.35
C VAL A 41 -19.85 -14.67 -4.62
N ASN A 42 -20.45 -14.87 -5.79
CA ASN A 42 -19.73 -14.65 -7.04
C ASN A 42 -19.24 -13.20 -7.11
N TRP A 43 -18.10 -12.97 -7.76
CA TRP A 43 -17.53 -11.63 -7.90
C TRP A 43 -18.53 -10.59 -8.42
N GLU A 44 -19.34 -10.96 -9.42
CA GLU A 44 -20.34 -10.06 -10.02
C GLU A 44 -21.54 -9.78 -9.12
N ASP A 45 -21.78 -10.62 -8.12
CA ASP A 45 -22.91 -10.52 -7.19
C ASP A 45 -22.54 -9.74 -5.92
N ALA A 46 -21.25 -9.46 -5.69
CA ALA A 46 -20.75 -8.61 -4.61
C ALA A 46 -21.08 -7.12 -4.86
N LYS A 47 -22.36 -6.78 -4.73
CA LYS A 47 -22.91 -5.44 -4.99
C LYS A 47 -23.25 -4.72 -3.70
N VAL A 48 -23.17 -3.41 -3.74
CA VAL A 48 -23.65 -2.50 -2.71
C VAL A 48 -24.55 -1.45 -3.35
N SER A 49 -25.45 -0.87 -2.57
CA SER A 49 -26.27 0.23 -3.03
C SER A 49 -25.41 1.45 -3.34
N VAL A 50 -25.73 2.17 -4.41
CA VAL A 50 -25.12 3.48 -4.71
C VAL A 50 -25.42 4.51 -3.62
N MET A 51 -26.39 4.25 -2.75
CA MET A 51 -26.73 5.06 -1.57
C MET A 51 -25.95 4.63 -0.31
N SER A 52 -24.90 3.81 -0.45
CA SER A 52 -24.04 3.46 0.68
C SER A 52 -23.31 4.70 1.20
N HIS A 53 -23.41 4.98 2.50
CA HIS A 53 -22.86 6.17 3.15
C HIS A 53 -21.36 6.38 2.83
N THR A 54 -20.60 5.29 2.81
CA THR A 54 -19.16 5.32 2.49
C THR A 54 -18.86 5.82 1.08
N LEU A 55 -19.74 5.57 0.09
CA LEU A 55 -19.54 6.05 -1.28
C LEU A 55 -19.67 7.57 -1.39
N HIS A 56 -20.45 8.21 -0.51
CA HIS A 56 -20.68 9.66 -0.52
C HIS A 56 -19.75 10.41 0.42
N TYR A 57 -19.37 9.80 1.55
CA TYR A 57 -18.66 10.48 2.62
C TYR A 57 -17.26 9.90 2.93
N GLY A 58 -16.85 8.81 2.27
CA GLY A 58 -15.53 8.20 2.49
C GLY A 58 -15.35 7.51 3.85
N THR A 59 -16.45 7.26 4.57
CA THR A 59 -16.49 6.69 5.93
C THR A 59 -16.30 5.17 5.96
N GLY A 60 -15.13 4.71 5.53
CA GLY A 60 -14.75 3.30 5.56
C GLY A 60 -13.27 3.15 5.88
N VAL A 61 -12.84 1.92 6.16
CA VAL A 61 -11.43 1.56 6.36
C VAL A 61 -11.10 0.30 5.57
N PHE A 62 -9.84 0.11 5.24
CA PHE A 62 -9.44 -1.05 4.45
C PHE A 62 -8.02 -1.50 4.77
N GLU A 63 -7.67 -2.68 4.26
CA GLU A 63 -6.31 -3.19 4.28
C GLU A 63 -5.78 -3.54 2.90
N GLY A 64 -4.45 -3.62 2.82
CA GLY A 64 -3.75 -4.11 1.64
C GLY A 64 -2.78 -5.19 2.07
N ILE A 65 -3.06 -6.44 1.69
CA ILE A 65 -2.33 -7.62 2.16
C ILE A 65 -1.82 -8.40 0.95
N ARG A 66 -0.70 -9.12 1.10
CA ARG A 66 -0.09 -9.94 0.04
C ARG A 66 -0.02 -11.40 0.47
N ALA A 67 -0.43 -12.28 -0.44
CA ALA A 67 -0.12 -13.70 -0.40
C ALA A 67 0.90 -14.04 -1.49
N ARG A 68 1.83 -14.94 -1.19
CA ARG A 68 2.88 -15.41 -2.12
C ARG A 68 3.00 -16.92 -2.06
N ASN A 69 3.43 -17.53 -3.15
CA ASN A 69 3.77 -18.94 -3.16
C ASN A 69 5.13 -19.11 -2.49
N CYS A 70 5.15 -19.70 -1.30
CA CYS A 70 6.34 -19.92 -0.51
C CYS A 70 6.68 -21.42 -0.50
N LYS A 71 7.85 -21.77 0.07
CA LYS A 71 8.33 -23.15 0.18
C LYS A 71 7.30 -24.14 0.74
N ASN A 72 6.49 -23.72 1.71
CA ASN A 72 5.51 -24.55 2.41
C ASN A 72 4.07 -24.39 1.86
N GLY A 73 3.91 -23.70 0.73
CA GLY A 73 2.62 -23.36 0.13
C GLY A 73 2.32 -21.86 0.19
N THR A 74 1.18 -21.47 -0.37
CA THR A 74 0.77 -20.07 -0.42
C THR A 74 0.59 -19.50 0.98
N SER A 75 1.31 -18.43 1.29
CA SER A 75 1.34 -17.84 2.62
C SER A 75 1.09 -16.34 2.57
N ILE A 76 0.43 -15.83 3.61
CA ILE A 76 0.07 -14.42 3.77
C ILE A 76 1.08 -13.78 4.73
N PHE A 77 1.71 -12.69 4.28
CA PHE A 77 2.70 -11.98 5.08
C PHE A 77 2.04 -11.05 6.11
N ARG A 78 2.46 -11.20 7.37
CA ARG A 78 2.03 -10.39 8.55
C ARG A 78 0.51 -10.27 8.68
N LEU A 79 -0.21 -11.37 8.47
CA LEU A 79 -1.68 -11.40 8.49
C LEU A 79 -2.27 -10.79 9.78
N ASN A 80 -1.77 -11.22 10.94
CA ASN A 80 -2.26 -10.72 12.23
C ASN A 80 -2.04 -9.20 12.39
N ASP A 81 -0.88 -8.67 11.98
CA ASP A 81 -0.61 -7.23 12.03
C ASP A 81 -1.59 -6.44 11.14
N HIS A 82 -1.92 -6.97 9.96
CA HIS A 82 -2.89 -6.35 9.06
C HIS A 82 -4.31 -6.38 9.65
N VAL A 83 -4.74 -7.51 10.21
CA VAL A 83 -6.05 -7.64 10.87
C VAL A 83 -6.12 -6.70 12.07
N ASP A 84 -5.09 -6.65 12.91
CA ASP A 84 -5.05 -5.73 14.06
C ASP A 84 -5.18 -4.27 13.62
N ARG A 85 -4.47 -3.86 12.56
CA ARG A 85 -4.56 -2.50 12.04
C ARG A 85 -5.92 -2.21 11.39
N LEU A 86 -6.58 -3.18 10.77
CA LEU A 86 -7.95 -3.03 10.25
C LEU A 86 -8.92 -2.66 11.39
N TYR A 87 -8.87 -3.40 12.50
CA TYR A 87 -9.71 -3.14 13.68
C TYR A 87 -9.36 -1.83 14.37
N ASN A 88 -8.08 -1.51 14.52
CA ASN A 88 -7.64 -0.22 15.07
C ASN A 88 -8.12 0.96 14.21
N SER A 89 -8.06 0.81 12.88
CA SER A 89 -8.57 1.83 11.96
C SER A 89 -10.08 1.96 12.04
N ALA A 90 -10.80 0.84 12.12
CA ALA A 90 -12.25 0.84 12.24
C ALA A 90 -12.71 1.53 13.54
N SER A 91 -12.07 1.19 14.67
CA SER A 91 -12.31 1.83 15.97
C SER A 91 -12.03 3.34 15.93
N ALA A 92 -10.94 3.78 15.29
CA ALA A 92 -10.61 5.20 15.16
C ALA A 92 -11.67 6.01 14.40
N TYR A 93 -12.45 5.37 13.52
CA TYR A 93 -13.51 5.99 12.73
C TYR A 93 -14.92 5.55 13.13
N ASN A 94 -15.10 4.98 14.32
CA ASN A 94 -16.38 4.51 14.85
C ASN A 94 -17.12 3.51 13.92
N LEU A 95 -16.36 2.61 13.29
CA LEU A 95 -16.88 1.47 12.55
C LEU A 95 -16.78 0.21 13.43
N ASP A 96 -17.90 -0.20 14.01
CA ASP A 96 -17.97 -1.45 14.76
C ASP A 96 -18.07 -2.63 13.79
N ILE A 97 -16.97 -3.38 13.65
CA ILE A 97 -16.91 -4.57 12.80
C ILE A 97 -17.81 -5.65 13.44
N PRO A 98 -18.84 -6.17 12.74
CA PRO A 98 -19.80 -7.13 13.31
C PRO A 98 -19.28 -8.58 13.33
N TYR A 99 -17.96 -8.77 13.28
CA TYR A 99 -17.28 -10.06 13.24
C TYR A 99 -16.06 -9.99 14.16
N ASP A 100 -15.67 -11.14 14.71
CA ASP A 100 -14.42 -11.24 15.46
C ASP A 100 -13.20 -11.33 14.54
N LYS A 101 -12.01 -11.01 15.08
CA LYS A 101 -10.74 -11.06 14.34
C LYS A 101 -10.48 -12.42 13.70
N ASP A 102 -10.88 -13.51 14.34
CA ASP A 102 -10.70 -14.87 13.82
C ASP A 102 -11.55 -15.12 12.57
N VAL A 103 -12.79 -14.60 12.54
CA VAL A 103 -13.67 -14.70 11.37
C VAL A 103 -13.08 -13.94 10.19
N ILE A 104 -12.58 -12.72 10.41
CA ILE A 104 -11.95 -11.91 9.36
C ILE A 104 -10.64 -12.55 8.88
N THR A 105 -9.84 -13.07 9.81
CA THR A 105 -8.61 -13.81 9.49
C THR A 105 -8.90 -15.01 8.59
N GLN A 106 -9.92 -15.80 8.91
CA GLN A 106 -10.29 -16.95 8.11
C GLN A 106 -10.89 -16.54 6.76
N ALA A 107 -11.75 -15.51 6.71
CA ALA A 107 -12.27 -14.97 5.46
C ALA A 107 -11.16 -14.50 4.50
N ILE A 108 -10.09 -13.91 5.03
CA ILE A 108 -8.88 -13.53 4.27
C ILE A 108 -8.17 -14.77 3.69
N LYS A 109 -7.96 -15.80 4.50
CA LYS A 109 -7.34 -17.06 4.03
C LYS A 109 -8.20 -17.75 2.98
N ASP A 110 -9.50 -17.88 3.23
CA ASP A 110 -10.46 -18.53 2.35
C ASP A 110 -10.59 -17.78 1.02
N SER A 111 -10.51 -16.44 1.03
CA SER A 111 -10.52 -15.64 -0.20
C SER A 111 -9.35 -15.96 -1.12
N VAL A 112 -8.20 -16.37 -0.58
CA VAL A 112 -7.05 -16.85 -1.37
C VAL A 112 -7.26 -18.31 -1.78
N HIS A 113 -7.66 -19.17 -0.83
CA HIS A 113 -7.81 -20.61 -1.03
C HIS A 113 -8.90 -20.96 -2.07
N LEU A 114 -10.12 -20.47 -1.87
CA LEU A 114 -11.29 -20.79 -2.70
C LEU A 114 -11.19 -20.21 -4.11
N ASN A 115 -10.39 -19.15 -4.29
CA ASN A 115 -10.07 -18.59 -5.59
C ASN A 115 -8.82 -19.23 -6.24
N GLU A 116 -8.23 -20.26 -5.61
CA GLU A 116 -7.08 -21.03 -6.11
C GLU A 116 -5.85 -20.13 -6.40
N LEU A 117 -5.68 -19.06 -5.63
CA LEU A 117 -4.64 -18.06 -5.87
C LEU A 117 -3.32 -18.48 -5.20
N THR A 118 -2.24 -18.46 -5.98
CA THR A 118 -0.89 -18.76 -5.46
C THR A 118 -0.06 -17.51 -5.17
N SER A 119 -0.37 -16.39 -5.82
CA SER A 119 0.15 -15.05 -5.54
C SER A 119 -0.99 -14.05 -5.66
N ALA A 120 -1.31 -13.36 -4.57
CA ALA A 120 -2.51 -12.52 -4.51
C ALA A 120 -2.26 -11.19 -3.81
N TYR A 121 -3.02 -10.19 -4.22
CA TYR A 121 -3.30 -9.04 -3.38
C TYR A 121 -4.70 -9.21 -2.79
N ILE A 122 -4.85 -8.89 -1.51
CA ILE A 122 -6.07 -9.07 -0.74
C ILE A 122 -6.49 -7.70 -0.19
N ARG A 123 -7.79 -7.41 -0.29
CA ARG A 123 -8.41 -6.14 0.10
C ARG A 123 -9.60 -6.41 1.02
N PRO A 124 -9.37 -6.51 2.34
CA PRO A 124 -10.42 -6.31 3.32
C PRO A 124 -10.90 -4.85 3.25
N LEU A 125 -12.20 -4.64 3.27
CA LEU A 125 -12.85 -3.33 3.27
C LEU A 125 -14.02 -3.37 4.26
N VAL A 126 -14.00 -2.46 5.23
CA VAL A 126 -15.06 -2.24 6.22
C VAL A 126 -15.69 -0.89 5.91
N PHE A 127 -17.01 -0.84 5.78
CA PHE A 127 -17.68 0.35 5.27
C PHE A 127 -19.13 0.45 5.76
N PHE A 128 -19.58 1.67 6.03
CA PHE A 128 -21.01 1.93 6.22
C PHE A 128 -21.80 1.69 4.93
N GLY A 129 -22.89 0.93 5.04
CA GLY A 129 -23.85 0.63 3.98
C GLY A 129 -24.87 1.75 3.75
N GLU A 130 -26.04 1.38 3.22
CA GLU A 130 -27.15 2.32 3.02
C GLU A 130 -28.06 2.40 4.25
N GLY A 131 -28.82 3.49 4.35
CA GLY A 131 -29.72 3.77 5.45
C GLY A 131 -29.90 5.27 5.60
N GLU A 132 -29.48 5.81 6.73
CA GLU A 132 -29.45 7.26 6.98
C GLU A 132 -28.37 7.95 6.13
N MET A 133 -28.69 9.11 5.55
CA MET A 133 -27.78 9.89 4.69
C MET A 133 -27.24 11.17 5.34
N GLY A 134 -27.61 11.44 6.60
CA GLY A 134 -26.98 12.50 7.37
C GLY A 134 -25.53 12.15 7.70
N LEU A 135 -24.70 13.16 8.02
CA LEU A 135 -23.28 12.95 8.36
C LEU A 135 -23.05 12.08 9.60
N LEU A 136 -24.05 11.93 10.46
CA LEU A 136 -24.02 11.06 11.63
C LEU A 136 -24.61 9.69 11.26
N PRO A 137 -23.79 8.64 11.09
CA PRO A 137 -24.26 7.32 10.67
C PRO A 137 -24.75 6.50 11.89
N ASN A 138 -25.77 6.96 12.61
CA ASN A 138 -26.16 6.38 13.89
C ASN A 138 -26.79 4.98 13.74
N ASN A 139 -27.63 4.77 12.73
CA ASN A 139 -28.28 3.48 12.45
C ASN A 139 -27.89 2.90 11.08
N VAL A 140 -26.69 3.22 10.59
CA VAL A 140 -26.20 2.71 9.30
C VAL A 140 -25.42 1.41 9.53
N PRO A 141 -25.76 0.30 8.85
CA PRO A 141 -25.07 -0.97 9.06
C PRO A 141 -23.61 -0.90 8.60
N VAL A 142 -22.72 -1.53 9.35
CA VAL A 142 -21.32 -1.76 8.95
C VAL A 142 -21.25 -3.04 8.15
N ASN A 143 -20.79 -2.94 6.91
CA ASN A 143 -20.54 -4.07 6.03
C ASN A 143 -19.05 -4.36 5.97
N VAL A 144 -18.71 -5.62 5.70
CA VAL A 144 -17.33 -6.06 5.54
C VAL A 144 -17.22 -6.93 4.31
N SER A 145 -16.26 -6.62 3.45
CA SER A 145 -15.90 -7.46 2.32
C SER A 145 -14.43 -7.83 2.33
N VAL A 146 -14.11 -8.99 1.77
CA VAL A 146 -12.73 -9.41 1.49
C VAL A 146 -12.67 -9.91 0.06
N ALA A 147 -11.98 -9.15 -0.78
CA ALA A 147 -11.66 -9.55 -2.14
C ALA A 147 -10.18 -9.95 -2.21
N ALA A 148 -9.88 -10.98 -2.99
CA ALA A 148 -8.51 -11.34 -3.34
C ALA A 148 -8.44 -11.57 -4.86
N TRP A 149 -7.32 -11.19 -5.47
CA TRP A 149 -7.10 -11.41 -6.89
C TRP A 149 -5.62 -11.60 -7.19
N SER A 150 -5.34 -12.19 -8.35
CA SER A 150 -3.97 -12.40 -8.83
C SER A 150 -3.25 -11.06 -8.93
N TRP A 151 -2.09 -10.96 -8.28
CA TRP A 151 -1.26 -9.76 -8.36
C TRP A 151 0.21 -10.17 -8.51
N GLY A 152 0.83 -9.79 -9.63
CA GLY A 152 2.26 -10.01 -9.91
C GLY A 152 3.18 -9.13 -9.07
N ALA A 153 4.37 -8.77 -9.56
CA ALA A 153 5.15 -7.70 -8.94
C ALA A 153 4.52 -6.34 -9.31
N TYR A 154 4.14 -5.51 -8.33
CA TYR A 154 3.41 -4.23 -8.55
C TYR A 154 4.10 -3.29 -9.56
N LEU A 155 5.43 -3.27 -9.54
CA LEU A 155 6.25 -2.47 -10.46
C LEU A 155 7.13 -3.34 -11.39
N GLY A 156 6.97 -4.66 -11.35
CA GLY A 156 7.87 -5.60 -12.04
C GLY A 156 9.27 -5.71 -11.42
N ASP A 157 10.04 -6.72 -11.85
CA ASP A 157 11.44 -6.89 -11.41
C ASP A 157 12.33 -5.74 -11.92
N GLU A 158 12.01 -5.14 -13.07
CA GLU A 158 12.74 -4.01 -13.64
C GLU A 158 12.70 -2.77 -12.75
N ALA A 159 11.53 -2.39 -12.21
CA ALA A 159 11.46 -1.21 -11.35
C ALA A 159 12.14 -1.44 -9.99
N GLY A 160 12.12 -2.67 -9.48
CA GLY A 160 12.90 -3.03 -8.29
C GLY A 160 14.41 -2.77 -8.48
N ASN A 161 14.92 -2.96 -9.70
CA ASN A 161 16.32 -2.75 -10.04
C ASN A 161 16.65 -1.31 -10.46
N ASN A 162 15.71 -0.62 -11.10
CA ASN A 162 15.93 0.72 -11.65
C ASN A 162 15.53 1.84 -10.68
N GLY A 163 14.68 1.54 -9.69
CA GLY A 163 14.05 2.53 -8.82
C GLY A 163 13.03 3.41 -9.52
N VAL A 164 12.50 4.39 -8.79
CA VAL A 164 11.46 5.33 -9.26
C VAL A 164 11.93 6.78 -9.21
N LYS A 165 11.38 7.59 -10.11
CA LYS A 165 11.58 9.04 -10.17
C LYS A 165 10.34 9.72 -9.62
N VAL A 166 10.51 10.59 -8.64
CA VAL A 166 9.38 11.21 -7.93
C VAL A 166 9.49 12.72 -7.96
N CYS A 167 8.38 13.39 -7.64
CA CYS A 167 8.39 14.83 -7.38
C CYS A 167 7.97 15.13 -5.94
N ILE A 168 8.28 16.33 -5.47
CA ILE A 168 7.68 16.87 -4.26
C ILE A 168 6.26 17.34 -4.62
N SER A 169 5.26 16.77 -3.94
CA SER A 169 3.87 17.12 -4.19
C SER A 169 3.58 18.55 -3.78
N LYS A 170 2.76 19.25 -4.57
CA LYS A 170 2.10 20.49 -4.14
C LYS A 170 1.01 20.24 -3.08
N TRP A 171 0.49 19.01 -3.00
CA TRP A 171 -0.48 18.63 -1.98
C TRP A 171 0.23 18.25 -0.70
N LYS A 172 -0.13 18.91 0.39
CA LYS A 172 0.30 18.50 1.73
C LYS A 172 -0.39 17.21 2.13
N ARG A 173 0.31 16.42 2.96
CA ARG A 173 -0.27 15.27 3.63
C ARG A 173 -1.31 15.75 4.62
N ILE A 174 -2.30 14.89 4.88
CA ILE A 174 -3.38 15.22 5.81
C ILE A 174 -2.80 15.46 7.20
N SER A 175 -3.07 16.64 7.76
CA SER A 175 -2.65 17.00 9.12
C SER A 175 -3.31 16.08 10.15
N PRO A 176 -2.55 15.52 11.12
CA PRO A 176 -3.12 14.84 12.29
C PRO A 176 -4.04 15.70 13.15
N GLU A 177 -4.01 17.04 13.02
CA GLU A 177 -4.96 17.94 13.70
C GLU A 177 -6.34 17.97 13.01
N SER A 178 -6.39 17.54 11.74
CA SER A 178 -7.60 17.60 10.90
C SER A 178 -8.27 16.23 10.67
N PHE A 179 -7.51 15.15 10.83
CA PHE A 179 -7.95 13.78 10.51
C PHE A 179 -7.10 12.78 11.30
N ILE A 180 -7.36 11.47 11.14
CA ILE A 180 -6.58 10.41 11.80
C ILE A 180 -5.77 9.64 10.74
N PRO A 181 -4.66 10.22 10.22
CA PRO A 181 -3.90 9.61 9.12
C PRO A 181 -3.21 8.29 9.49
N THR A 182 -3.09 8.01 10.79
CA THR A 182 -2.58 6.72 11.32
C THR A 182 -3.58 5.58 11.15
N ALA A 183 -4.86 5.88 10.91
CA ALA A 183 -5.90 4.92 10.56
C ALA A 183 -6.08 4.85 9.03
N LYS A 184 -6.17 3.63 8.48
CA LYS A 184 -6.18 3.39 7.03
C LYS A 184 -7.59 3.57 6.44
N GLY A 185 -8.06 4.81 6.44
CA GLY A 185 -9.40 5.21 5.99
C GLY A 185 -9.53 5.39 4.47
N VAL A 186 -10.75 5.16 3.96
CA VAL A 186 -11.12 5.35 2.54
C VAL A 186 -11.04 6.82 2.14
N GLY A 187 -11.67 7.73 2.89
CA GLY A 187 -11.70 9.16 2.57
C GLY A 187 -10.30 9.80 2.49
N GLY A 188 -9.36 9.34 3.31
CA GLY A 188 -7.97 9.84 3.32
C GLY A 188 -7.22 9.60 2.01
N TYR A 189 -7.63 8.61 1.22
CA TYR A 189 -6.98 8.30 -0.07
C TYR A 189 -7.28 9.33 -1.15
N MET A 190 -8.28 10.21 -0.99
CA MET A 190 -8.49 11.31 -1.95
C MET A 190 -7.25 12.23 -2.01
N ASN A 191 -6.62 12.52 -0.87
CA ASN A 191 -5.38 13.29 -0.79
C ASN A 191 -4.22 12.59 -1.53
N SER A 192 -4.04 11.29 -1.29
CA SER A 192 -3.07 10.44 -1.98
C SER A 192 -3.30 10.39 -3.49
N THR A 193 -4.56 10.24 -3.92
CA THR A 193 -4.93 10.17 -5.34
C THR A 193 -4.62 11.49 -6.05
N LEU A 194 -4.92 12.64 -5.44
CA LEU A 194 -4.58 13.94 -6.02
C LEU A 194 -3.06 14.10 -6.22
N ALA A 195 -2.27 13.74 -5.21
CA ALA A 195 -0.80 13.77 -5.30
C ALA A 195 -0.28 12.85 -6.42
N LYS A 196 -0.81 11.62 -6.52
CA LYS A 196 -0.42 10.65 -7.54
C LYS A 196 -0.79 11.11 -8.96
N ILE A 197 -2.00 11.63 -9.15
CA ILE A 197 -2.46 12.13 -10.45
C ILE A 197 -1.55 13.26 -10.93
N ASP A 198 -1.25 14.22 -10.06
CA ASP A 198 -0.38 15.34 -10.44
C ASP A 198 1.04 14.88 -10.76
N ALA A 199 1.62 13.95 -9.99
CA ALA A 199 2.95 13.42 -10.26
C ALA A 199 3.03 12.76 -11.65
N VAL A 200 2.08 11.86 -11.93
CA VAL A 200 2.03 11.12 -13.20
C VAL A 200 1.79 12.06 -14.37
N ASN A 201 0.91 13.05 -14.23
CA ASN A 201 0.68 14.06 -15.27
C ASN A 201 1.94 14.90 -15.58
N ASN A 202 2.83 15.07 -14.60
CA ASN A 202 4.11 15.76 -14.77
C ASN A 202 5.27 14.82 -15.17
N GLY A 203 4.99 13.55 -15.43
CA GLY A 203 5.97 12.58 -15.92
C GLY A 203 6.84 11.93 -14.85
N TYR A 204 6.42 11.99 -13.58
CA TYR A 204 7.03 11.27 -12.46
C TYR A 204 6.26 9.98 -12.17
N ASP A 205 6.92 9.01 -11.55
CA ASP A 205 6.32 7.73 -11.17
C ASP A 205 5.41 7.89 -9.94
N ASP A 206 5.79 8.72 -8.97
CA ASP A 206 5.03 8.98 -7.73
C ASP A 206 5.38 10.37 -7.15
N ALA A 207 4.80 10.73 -6.01
CA ALA A 207 5.10 11.95 -5.28
C ALA A 207 5.54 11.66 -3.84
N ILE A 208 6.38 12.55 -3.30
CA ILE A 208 6.66 12.70 -1.87
C ILE A 208 5.77 13.83 -1.34
N MET A 209 5.02 13.53 -0.28
CA MET A 209 4.10 14.45 0.38
C MET A 209 4.71 14.95 1.68
N PHE A 210 4.57 16.26 1.91
CA PHE A 210 5.05 16.93 3.12
C PHE A 210 3.88 17.12 4.07
N GLY A 211 4.10 16.91 5.37
CA GLY A 211 3.12 17.19 6.42
C GLY A 211 3.18 18.63 6.92
N ASP A 212 2.68 18.82 8.13
CA ASP A 212 2.73 20.10 8.85
C ASP A 212 4.18 20.51 9.14
N GLY A 213 4.46 21.82 9.17
CA GLY A 213 5.82 22.32 9.40
C GLY A 213 6.80 22.07 8.25
N ASP A 214 6.30 21.75 7.05
CA ASP A 214 7.11 21.54 5.84
C ASP A 214 8.17 20.43 5.96
N VAL A 215 7.88 19.40 6.76
CA VAL A 215 8.70 18.18 6.86
C VAL A 215 8.13 17.06 6.00
N VAL A 216 8.98 16.16 5.53
CA VAL A 216 8.55 14.99 4.76
C VAL A 216 7.66 14.09 5.63
N ALA A 217 6.54 13.62 5.07
CA ALA A 217 5.69 12.64 5.72
C ALA A 217 5.87 11.25 5.07
N GLU A 218 5.42 11.09 3.82
CA GLU A 218 5.46 9.82 3.10
C GLU A 218 5.31 10.03 1.58
N GLY A 219 5.41 8.96 0.79
CA GLY A 219 4.96 8.96 -0.61
C GLY A 219 3.43 9.00 -0.72
N SER A 220 2.86 9.00 -1.93
CA SER A 220 1.40 9.02 -2.06
C SER A 220 0.71 7.80 -1.44
N GLY A 221 1.40 6.65 -1.34
CA GLY A 221 0.86 5.45 -0.71
C GLY A 221 1.91 4.55 -0.05
N GLN A 222 3.10 5.08 0.25
CA GLN A 222 4.26 4.32 0.74
C GLN A 222 5.03 5.15 1.76
N ASN A 223 5.56 4.54 2.83
CA ASN A 223 6.44 5.25 3.76
C ASN A 223 7.81 5.50 3.12
N LEU A 224 8.51 6.55 3.54
CA LEU A 224 9.82 6.95 3.02
C LEU A 224 10.94 6.70 4.04
N PHE A 225 12.10 6.30 3.53
CA PHE A 225 13.35 6.19 4.25
C PHE A 225 14.44 6.95 3.52
N LEU A 226 15.31 7.58 4.30
CA LEU A 226 16.48 8.32 3.88
C LEU A 226 17.73 7.69 4.45
N ILE A 227 18.76 7.56 3.61
CA ILE A 227 20.08 7.10 4.03
C ILE A 227 21.08 8.21 3.81
N LYS A 228 21.84 8.55 4.86
CA LYS A 228 22.96 9.48 4.80
C LYS A 228 24.10 8.98 5.69
N ASN A 229 25.31 8.87 5.14
CA ASN A 229 26.49 8.37 5.85
C ASN A 229 26.21 7.04 6.58
N SER A 230 25.54 6.10 5.88
CA SER A 230 25.10 4.80 6.40
C SER A 230 24.13 4.83 7.59
N LYS A 231 23.55 5.99 7.92
CA LYS A 231 22.47 6.12 8.91
C LYS A 231 21.13 6.15 8.20
N ILE A 232 20.15 5.42 8.73
CA ILE A 232 18.80 5.37 8.19
C ILE A 232 17.91 6.30 9.01
N THR A 233 17.18 7.18 8.34
CA THR A 233 16.17 8.06 8.94
C THR A 233 14.83 7.82 8.26
N THR A 234 13.74 7.80 9.02
CA THR A 234 12.38 7.77 8.47
C THR A 234 11.52 8.79 9.22
N PRO A 235 10.55 9.44 8.56
CA PRO A 235 9.65 10.36 9.24
C PRO A 235 8.89 9.68 10.40
N PRO A 236 8.72 10.37 11.55
CA PRO A 236 7.80 9.95 12.60
C PRO A 236 6.36 9.91 12.07
N ILE A 237 5.51 9.07 12.65
CA ILE A 237 4.10 8.96 12.23
C ILE A 237 3.30 10.25 12.51
N GLU A 238 3.78 11.07 13.43
CA GLU A 238 3.26 12.38 13.82
C GLU A 238 3.32 13.40 12.68
N THR A 239 4.09 13.13 11.62
CA THR A 239 4.10 13.94 10.39
C THR A 239 2.85 13.74 9.52
N GLY A 240 1.95 12.83 9.91
CA GLY A 240 0.80 12.39 9.12
C GLY A 240 1.09 11.16 8.27
N ALA A 241 2.25 10.52 8.45
CA ALA A 241 2.57 9.25 7.79
C ALA A 241 1.80 8.07 8.42
N LEU A 242 1.41 7.10 7.60
CA LEU A 242 0.76 5.89 8.10
C LEU A 242 1.78 5.00 8.84
N GLY A 243 1.39 4.38 9.95
CA GLY A 243 2.17 3.32 10.60
C GLY A 243 2.27 2.04 9.74
N GLY A 244 3.13 2.06 8.71
CA GLY A 244 3.26 0.98 7.75
C GLY A 244 3.78 -0.33 8.35
N ILE A 245 3.15 -1.45 8.00
CA ILE A 245 3.64 -2.78 8.36
C ILE A 245 4.95 -3.08 7.62
N THR A 246 5.04 -2.75 6.33
CA THR A 246 6.28 -2.86 5.55
C THR A 246 7.39 -1.93 6.09
N ARG A 247 7.03 -0.73 6.55
CA ARG A 247 7.97 0.18 7.25
C ARG A 247 8.54 -0.49 8.48
N ARG A 248 7.70 -1.06 9.34
CA ARG A 248 8.11 -1.79 10.55
C ARG A 248 9.06 -2.94 10.20
N THR A 249 8.69 -3.75 9.20
CA THR A 249 9.55 -4.83 8.71
C THR A 249 10.90 -4.30 8.19
N ALA A 250 10.93 -3.18 7.46
CA ALA A 250 12.18 -2.60 6.98
C ALA A 250 13.10 -2.11 8.11
N ILE A 251 12.54 -1.56 9.20
CA ILE A 251 13.27 -1.19 10.42
C ILE A 251 13.86 -2.44 11.09
N GLU A 252 13.07 -3.51 11.23
CA GLU A 252 13.52 -4.79 11.79
C GLU A 252 14.67 -5.38 10.95
N ILE A 253 14.55 -5.37 9.61
CA ILE A 253 15.60 -5.81 8.68
C ILE A 253 16.86 -4.96 8.81
N ALA A 254 16.72 -3.63 8.85
CA ALA A 254 17.84 -2.71 8.99
C ALA A 254 18.64 -2.98 10.27
N SER A 255 17.93 -3.17 11.39
CA SER A 255 18.55 -3.54 12.68
C SER A 255 19.32 -4.86 12.59
N ASN A 256 18.75 -5.89 11.94
CA ASN A 256 19.41 -7.18 11.76
C ASN A 256 20.66 -7.11 10.86
N LEU A 257 20.68 -6.16 9.92
CA LEU A 257 21.83 -5.87 9.07
C LEU A 257 22.88 -4.97 9.75
N GLY A 258 22.64 -4.54 11.00
CA GLY A 258 23.54 -3.69 11.77
C GLY A 258 23.41 -2.19 11.51
N TYR A 259 22.32 -1.75 10.89
CA TYR A 259 22.02 -0.33 10.67
C TYR A 259 21.08 0.21 11.75
N GLU A 260 21.47 1.32 12.36
CA GLU A 260 20.58 2.10 13.22
C GLU A 260 19.54 2.85 12.35
N THR A 261 18.28 2.75 12.73
CA THR A 261 17.19 3.55 12.13
C THR A 261 16.64 4.52 13.16
N ILE A 262 16.59 5.80 12.80
CA ILE A 262 16.11 6.88 13.66
C ILE A 262 14.80 7.43 13.08
N GLU A 263 13.80 7.60 13.94
CA GLU A 263 12.58 8.32 13.59
C GLU A 263 12.78 9.81 13.85
N GLN A 264 12.91 10.60 12.79
CA GLN A 264 13.18 12.04 12.89
C GLN A 264 12.61 12.78 11.69
N ASN A 265 12.19 14.02 11.91
CA ASN A 265 11.76 14.92 10.84
C ASN A 265 12.85 15.08 9.79
N ILE A 266 12.46 14.95 8.52
CA ILE A 266 13.32 15.10 7.35
C ILE A 266 12.91 16.40 6.65
N SER A 267 13.86 17.32 6.49
CA SER A 267 13.63 18.54 5.71
C SER A 267 13.75 18.27 4.21
N LYS A 268 13.33 19.24 3.39
CA LYS A 268 13.59 19.19 1.94
C LYS A 268 15.08 19.12 1.63
N GLU A 269 15.91 19.83 2.39
CA GLU A 269 17.35 19.84 2.18
C GLU A 269 17.98 18.48 2.49
N ASP A 270 17.58 17.84 3.59
CA ASP A 270 18.02 16.48 3.92
C ASP A 270 17.68 15.51 2.81
N LEU A 271 16.42 15.57 2.33
CA LEU A 271 15.89 14.71 1.28
C LEU A 271 16.73 14.80 -0.01
N LEU A 272 17.05 16.02 -0.47
CA LEU A 272 17.80 16.24 -1.71
C LEU A 272 19.29 15.92 -1.55
N ASN A 273 19.83 15.97 -0.33
CA ASN A 273 21.22 15.65 -0.03
C ASN A 273 21.43 14.18 0.39
N ALA A 274 20.40 13.33 0.34
CA ALA A 274 20.48 11.92 0.71
C ALA A 274 21.45 11.14 -0.20
N ASP A 275 22.12 10.13 0.36
CA ASP A 275 22.94 9.20 -0.41
C ASP A 275 22.05 8.15 -1.10
N GLU A 276 21.01 7.70 -0.40
CA GLU A 276 19.95 6.84 -0.95
C GLU A 276 18.59 7.24 -0.37
N LEU A 277 17.52 7.03 -1.14
CA LEU A 277 16.14 7.10 -0.68
C LEU A 277 15.42 5.82 -1.08
N PHE A 278 14.46 5.36 -0.28
CA PHE A 278 13.58 4.27 -0.69
C PHE A 278 12.18 4.37 -0.08
N PHE A 279 11.22 3.78 -0.78
CA PHE A 279 9.85 3.62 -0.32
C PHE A 279 9.58 2.22 0.22
N THR A 280 8.61 2.14 1.13
CA THR A 280 8.07 0.89 1.64
C THR A 280 6.54 0.84 1.61
N GLY A 281 5.97 -0.28 1.17
CA GLY A 281 4.52 -0.52 1.27
C GLY A 281 4.14 -1.92 0.79
N THR A 282 2.95 -2.41 1.12
CA THR A 282 2.57 -3.80 0.77
C THR A 282 2.55 -4.06 -0.73
N ALA A 283 2.06 -3.10 -1.53
CA ALA A 283 2.05 -3.22 -2.99
C ALA A 283 3.46 -2.99 -3.58
N THR A 284 4.10 -1.89 -3.19
CA THR A 284 5.41 -1.44 -3.71
C THR A 284 6.60 -2.25 -3.20
N GLU A 285 6.43 -2.97 -2.09
CA GLU A 285 7.49 -3.65 -1.34
C GLU A 285 8.55 -2.67 -0.86
N VAL A 286 9.82 -2.94 -1.11
CA VAL A 286 10.94 -2.00 -0.93
C VAL A 286 11.42 -1.58 -2.31
N ILE A 287 11.43 -0.28 -2.61
CA ILE A 287 11.90 0.25 -3.90
C ILE A 287 12.72 1.52 -3.72
N GLY A 288 13.86 1.61 -4.43
CA GLY A 288 14.69 2.80 -4.41
C GLY A 288 14.01 4.00 -5.08
N VAL A 289 14.16 5.18 -4.50
CA VAL A 289 13.82 6.47 -5.10
C VAL A 289 15.12 7.08 -5.61
N VAL A 290 15.25 7.18 -6.92
CA VAL A 290 16.54 7.49 -7.58
C VAL A 290 16.61 8.92 -8.08
N SER A 291 15.48 9.62 -8.14
CA SER A 291 15.43 11.04 -8.50
C SER A 291 14.26 11.73 -7.83
N VAL A 292 14.47 12.96 -7.37
CA VAL A 292 13.46 13.86 -6.81
C VAL A 292 13.47 15.16 -7.61
N ASP A 293 12.31 15.56 -8.13
CA ASP A 293 12.13 16.77 -8.96
C ASP A 293 13.06 16.85 -10.19
N GLY A 294 13.56 15.71 -10.67
CA GLY A 294 14.45 15.61 -11.82
C GLY A 294 15.95 15.60 -11.46
N GLU A 295 16.29 15.87 -10.21
CA GLU A 295 17.65 15.73 -9.69
C GLU A 295 17.90 14.30 -9.23
N ASN A 296 19.10 13.79 -9.45
CA ASN A 296 19.45 12.43 -9.02
C ASN A 296 19.70 12.40 -7.51
N ILE A 297 19.24 11.32 -6.87
CA ILE A 297 19.65 10.95 -5.52
C ILE A 297 20.87 10.04 -5.63
N GLY A 298 21.96 10.40 -4.94
CA GLY A 298 23.23 9.68 -5.03
C GLY A 298 23.68 9.50 -6.48
N THR A 299 23.77 8.24 -6.93
CA THR A 299 24.21 7.89 -8.29
C THR A 299 23.07 7.82 -9.32
N GLY A 300 21.82 8.11 -8.94
CA GLY A 300 20.66 7.91 -9.81
C GLY A 300 20.29 6.43 -10.01
N SER A 301 20.61 5.58 -9.03
CA SER A 301 20.27 4.14 -9.02
C SER A 301 20.04 3.67 -7.58
N PRO A 302 19.29 2.58 -7.34
CA PRO A 302 19.09 2.08 -5.98
C PRO A 302 20.44 1.74 -5.33
N GLY A 303 20.69 2.29 -4.14
CA GLY A 303 21.97 2.15 -3.47
C GLY A 303 22.13 0.81 -2.73
N ILE A 304 23.29 0.63 -2.09
CA ILE A 304 23.71 -0.65 -1.52
C ILE A 304 22.84 -1.01 -0.31
N ILE A 305 22.52 -0.05 0.56
CA ILE A 305 21.72 -0.30 1.76
C ILE A 305 20.27 -0.61 1.37
N THR A 306 19.71 0.16 0.44
CA THR A 306 18.39 -0.08 -0.14
C THR A 306 18.28 -1.49 -0.74
N ASN A 307 19.27 -1.90 -1.54
CA ASN A 307 19.30 -3.23 -2.16
C ASN A 307 19.46 -4.34 -1.13
N ALA A 308 20.25 -4.14 -0.08
CA ALA A 308 20.40 -5.11 1.00
C ALA A 308 19.07 -5.32 1.75
N ILE A 309 18.38 -4.23 2.11
CA ILE A 309 17.06 -4.28 2.76
C ILE A 309 16.03 -4.94 1.83
N ARG A 310 15.99 -4.56 0.56
CA ARG A 310 15.09 -5.15 -0.44
C ARG A 310 15.32 -6.65 -0.59
N LYS A 311 16.58 -7.08 -0.73
CA LYS A 311 16.93 -8.50 -0.86
C LYS A 311 16.44 -9.28 0.36
N ASN A 312 16.74 -8.81 1.57
CA ASN A 312 16.33 -9.49 2.79
C ASN A 312 14.80 -9.53 2.95
N TYR A 313 14.10 -8.43 2.61
CA TYR A 313 12.64 -8.41 2.58
C TYR A 313 12.08 -9.49 1.64
N LEU A 314 12.64 -9.64 0.44
CA LEU A 314 12.22 -10.65 -0.53
C LEU A 314 12.47 -12.08 -0.05
N GLU A 315 13.60 -12.35 0.62
CA GLU A 315 13.84 -13.67 1.23
C GLU A 315 12.79 -13.99 2.31
N ILE A 316 12.40 -13.00 3.12
CA ILE A 316 11.39 -13.18 4.16
C ILE A 316 10.00 -13.42 3.54
N VAL A 317 9.53 -12.56 2.64
CA VAL A 317 8.16 -12.67 2.10
C VAL A 317 7.96 -13.87 1.16
N ASN A 318 9.04 -14.44 0.62
CA ASN A 318 9.00 -15.67 -0.17
C ASN A 318 9.24 -16.94 0.67
N GLY A 319 9.52 -16.80 1.98
CA GLY A 319 9.69 -17.94 2.89
C GLY A 319 11.04 -18.66 2.77
N ASN A 320 12.08 -17.94 2.34
CA ASN A 320 13.43 -18.46 2.20
C ASN A 320 14.32 -18.14 3.42
N ASP A 321 13.98 -17.12 4.20
CA ASP A 321 14.67 -16.78 5.45
C ASP A 321 14.05 -17.57 6.63
N PRO A 322 14.82 -18.15 7.57
CA PRO A 322 14.27 -18.80 8.75
C PRO A 322 13.30 -17.94 9.57
N ILE A 323 13.49 -16.61 9.64
CA ILE A 323 12.58 -15.72 10.38
C ILE A 323 11.18 -15.63 9.75
N SER A 324 11.03 -16.05 8.49
CA SER A 324 9.76 -16.01 7.76
C SER A 324 8.65 -16.75 8.49
N GLU A 325 8.96 -17.79 9.26
CA GLU A 325 7.98 -18.56 10.04
C GLU A 325 7.21 -17.71 11.05
N ASN A 326 7.81 -16.61 11.53
CA ASN A 326 7.17 -15.68 12.46
C ASN A 326 6.17 -14.74 11.76
N TYR A 327 6.28 -14.56 10.45
CA TYR A 327 5.50 -13.58 9.69
C TYR A 327 4.55 -14.20 8.68
N LEU A 328 4.81 -15.43 8.23
CA LEU A 328 4.02 -16.09 7.18
C LEU A 328 2.93 -16.96 7.79
N THR A 329 1.68 -16.62 7.47
CA THR A 329 0.53 -17.47 7.78
C THR A 329 0.16 -18.30 6.57
N LEU A 330 0.26 -19.63 6.69
CA LEU A 330 -0.07 -20.54 5.59
C LEU A 330 -1.58 -20.51 5.28
N VAL A 331 -1.91 -20.41 4.00
CA VAL A 331 -3.28 -20.56 3.50
C VAL A 331 -3.60 -22.05 3.49
N LYS A 332 -4.44 -22.45 4.45
CA LYS A 332 -5.09 -23.76 4.55
C LYS A 332 -6.56 -23.54 4.81
#